data_AF-A0A2E9P681-F1
#
_entry.id   AF-A0A2E9P681-F1
#
_cell.length_a   1.000
_cell.length_b   1.000
_cell.length_c   1.000
_cell.angle_alpha   90.00
_cell.angle_beta   90.00
_cell.angle_gamma   90.00
#
_symmetry.space_group_name_H-M   'P 1'
#
loop_
_entity.id
_entity.type
_entity.pdbx_description
1 polymer ?
#
loop_
_entity_poly.entity_id
_entity_poly.type
_entity_poly.pdbx_seq_one_letter_code
_entity_poly.pdbx_strand_id
1 'polypeptide(L)'
;MKKIIFSALLGALAFPGFADTTDQKWMTIVELKKQGMHCVDDPNCFNRYHPEIPARAKANVGDMIVYHTRDALDTEFTLDSIPADLATVDLGLVHPMTGPVHINGAKRGDAIEVEIVDVAPDQYGYTVIAPGFGFLRDVFTEPYIVNWRLTRTGAVAPGMPGVTIPYEAFPGSIGVMPGLPEIEEIKAREAGLAAVGGAVLGPSGAGALPANLCGEGARAEKNCLRTIPPRENGGNMDVQQMQIGTRVLFPCFIDGCGVFVGDVHYAQGDGEVSGTAIEMGSVTTLRVRKIHKGKGATMEMPATLGNDQIIDMEPTRYYQTVGIPVKGKGEIPPTHQYLSGAPIANLENLNEDLTIAARHALLQMIDYIVEEHGLTKEQAYVLSSIAVDLRVGQVVDVPNYVVTAVLNLDVFDKYRHY
;
A
#
# COMPACT_ATOMS: atom_id res chain seq x y z
N MET A 1 27.75 -80.75 22.83
CA MET A 1 28.27 -80.26 21.54
C MET A 1 27.82 -78.82 21.35
N LYS A 2 28.76 -77.86 21.31
CA LYS A 2 28.50 -76.42 21.10
C LYS A 2 28.01 -76.20 19.66
N LYS A 3 26.85 -75.57 19.47
CA LYS A 3 26.44 -75.00 18.17
C LYS A 3 26.81 -73.52 18.16
N ILE A 4 27.77 -73.16 17.32
CA ILE A 4 28.15 -71.78 17.00
C ILE A 4 27.10 -71.25 16.02
N ILE A 5 26.37 -70.20 16.41
CA ILE A 5 25.47 -69.46 15.52
C ILE A 5 26.28 -68.31 14.92
N PHE A 6 26.47 -68.34 13.61
CA PHE A 6 27.02 -67.22 12.84
C PHE A 6 25.89 -66.20 12.62
N SER A 7 25.93 -65.08 13.33
CA SER A 7 25.09 -63.92 13.01
C SER A 7 25.72 -63.17 11.84
N ALA A 8 25.13 -63.26 10.66
CA ALA A 8 25.48 -62.40 9.53
C ALA A 8 24.94 -60.99 9.79
N LEU A 9 25.86 -60.04 10.00
CA LEU A 9 25.55 -58.61 10.08
C LEU A 9 25.22 -58.12 8.66
N LEU A 10 23.93 -58.01 8.30
CA LEU A 10 23.53 -57.27 7.11
C LEU A 10 23.71 -55.78 7.40
N GLY A 11 24.77 -55.19 6.85
CA GLY A 11 24.93 -53.74 6.86
C GLY A 11 23.81 -53.11 6.05
N ALA A 12 22.88 -52.44 6.73
CA ALA A 12 21.88 -51.60 6.08
C ALA A 12 22.60 -50.37 5.51
N LEU A 13 22.97 -50.43 4.24
CA LEU A 13 23.33 -49.25 3.45
C LEU A 13 22.06 -48.40 3.29
N ALA A 14 21.88 -47.44 4.19
CA ALA A 14 20.89 -46.38 4.03
C ALA A 14 21.36 -45.49 2.87
N PHE A 15 20.82 -45.72 1.68
CA PHE A 15 20.92 -44.74 0.60
C PHE A 15 19.97 -43.58 0.95
N PRO A 16 20.47 -42.34 1.10
CA PRO A 16 19.59 -41.20 1.18
C PRO A 16 18.86 -41.10 -0.17
N GLY A 17 17.57 -41.41 -0.16
CA GLY A 17 16.72 -41.16 -1.31
C GLY A 17 16.54 -39.66 -1.45
N PHE A 18 17.24 -39.05 -2.42
CA PHE A 18 16.94 -37.69 -2.84
C PHE A 18 15.80 -37.76 -3.85
N ALA A 19 14.65 -37.19 -3.52
CA ALA A 19 13.60 -36.96 -4.50
C ALA A 19 14.03 -35.79 -5.39
N ASP A 20 14.37 -36.08 -6.65
CA ASP A 20 14.59 -35.03 -7.65
C ASP A 20 13.24 -34.66 -8.26
N THR A 21 12.77 -33.46 -7.95
CA THR A 21 11.50 -32.90 -8.43
C THR A 21 11.70 -31.78 -9.44
N THR A 22 12.92 -31.58 -9.96
CA THR A 22 13.22 -30.47 -10.88
C THR A 22 12.45 -30.49 -12.20
N ASP A 23 11.86 -31.63 -12.56
CA ASP A 23 11.05 -31.81 -13.76
C ASP A 23 9.54 -31.62 -13.52
N GLN A 24 9.10 -31.48 -12.27
CA GLN A 24 7.69 -31.34 -11.91
C GLN A 24 7.18 -29.92 -12.20
N LYS A 25 6.77 -29.67 -13.45
CA LYS A 25 6.20 -28.39 -13.89
C LYS A 25 4.69 -28.49 -14.04
N TRP A 26 3.94 -28.04 -13.04
CA TRP A 26 2.48 -28.03 -13.07
C TRP A 26 1.87 -26.62 -13.20
N MET A 27 2.66 -25.56 -13.00
CA MET A 27 2.25 -24.16 -13.17
C MET A 27 3.15 -23.43 -14.15
N THR A 28 2.55 -22.49 -14.89
CA THR A 28 3.27 -21.44 -15.62
C THR A 28 3.53 -20.26 -14.69
N ILE A 29 4.77 -19.77 -14.70
CA ILE A 29 5.19 -18.58 -13.95
C ILE A 29 5.61 -17.50 -14.95
N VAL A 30 5.00 -16.33 -14.85
CA VAL A 30 5.38 -15.10 -15.56
C VAL A 30 6.06 -14.20 -14.55
N GLU A 31 7.38 -14.04 -14.65
CA GLU A 31 8.17 -13.31 -13.66
C GLU A 31 8.75 -12.02 -14.24
N LEU A 32 8.47 -10.90 -13.58
CA LEU A 32 9.02 -9.58 -13.87
C LEU A 32 10.07 -9.26 -12.80
N LYS A 33 11.33 -9.62 -13.09
CA LYS A 33 12.46 -9.34 -12.19
C LYS A 33 12.83 -7.86 -12.24
N LYS A 34 13.12 -7.29 -11.07
CA LYS A 34 13.65 -5.93 -10.98
C LYS A 34 15.08 -5.89 -11.53
N GLN A 35 15.41 -4.82 -12.25
CA GLN A 35 16.75 -4.61 -12.83
C GLN A 35 17.28 -3.23 -12.45
N GLY A 36 18.59 -3.16 -12.20
CA GLY A 36 19.24 -1.91 -11.81
C GLY A 36 18.80 -1.39 -10.43
N MET A 37 19.35 -0.25 -10.04
CA MET A 37 19.16 0.29 -8.70
C MET A 37 17.86 1.07 -8.59
N HIS A 38 17.47 1.77 -9.65
CA HIS A 38 16.32 2.68 -9.69
C HIS A 38 15.31 2.26 -10.77
N CYS A 39 14.08 2.76 -10.67
CA CYS A 39 13.01 2.50 -11.65
C CYS A 39 13.42 2.87 -13.08
N VAL A 40 14.24 3.91 -13.26
CA VAL A 40 14.76 4.34 -14.56
C VAL A 40 15.64 3.28 -15.24
N ASP A 41 16.30 2.43 -14.45
CA ASP A 41 17.16 1.35 -14.95
C ASP A 41 16.36 0.09 -15.31
N ASP A 42 15.09 0.05 -14.91
CA ASP A 42 14.27 -1.14 -14.94
C ASP A 42 13.27 -1.09 -16.09
N PRO A 43 13.43 -1.92 -17.15
CA PRO A 43 12.47 -1.95 -18.24
C PRO A 43 11.10 -2.48 -17.80
N ASN A 44 10.95 -3.08 -16.62
CA ASN A 44 9.66 -3.49 -16.08
C ASN A 44 8.98 -2.40 -15.24
N CYS A 45 9.64 -1.28 -14.99
CA CYS A 45 9.15 -0.22 -14.12
C CYS A 45 8.55 0.95 -14.91
N PHE A 46 7.56 1.61 -14.30
CA PHE A 46 6.95 2.86 -14.76
C PHE A 46 6.37 3.61 -13.56
N ASN A 47 6.09 4.91 -13.67
CA ASN A 47 5.54 5.69 -12.54
C ASN A 47 4.44 6.67 -12.96
N ARG A 48 3.82 6.44 -14.12
CA ARG A 48 2.65 7.16 -14.60
C ARG A 48 1.63 6.20 -15.18
N TYR A 49 0.35 6.53 -15.10
CA TYR A 49 -0.66 5.77 -15.82
C TYR A 49 -0.92 6.37 -17.20
N HIS A 50 -0.73 5.55 -18.24
CA HIS A 50 -1.12 5.87 -19.61
C HIS A 50 -1.33 4.57 -20.40
N PRO A 51 -2.41 4.42 -21.19
CA PRO A 51 -2.77 3.17 -21.88
C PRO A 51 -1.76 2.72 -22.94
N GLU A 52 -0.90 3.64 -23.38
CA GLU A 52 0.15 3.34 -24.38
C GLU A 52 1.48 2.88 -23.75
N ILE A 53 1.57 2.78 -22.43
CA ILE A 53 2.70 2.12 -21.78
C ILE A 53 2.67 0.64 -22.19
N PRO A 54 3.75 0.12 -22.80
CA PRO A 54 3.75 -1.23 -23.33
C PRO A 54 3.66 -2.27 -22.23
N ALA A 55 2.85 -3.31 -22.44
CA ALA A 55 2.86 -4.47 -21.57
C ALA A 55 4.24 -5.13 -21.56
N ARG A 56 4.74 -5.46 -20.38
CA ARG A 56 6.07 -6.06 -20.16
C ARG A 56 6.04 -7.57 -20.26
N ALA A 57 4.89 -8.17 -19.99
CA ALA A 57 4.65 -9.58 -20.18
C ALA A 57 3.19 -9.84 -20.58
N LYS A 58 2.91 -11.09 -20.94
CA LYS A 58 1.56 -11.62 -21.14
C LYS A 58 1.35 -12.80 -20.21
N ALA A 59 0.15 -12.91 -19.65
CA ALA A 59 -0.26 -14.02 -18.80
C ALA A 59 -1.65 -14.51 -19.20
N ASN A 60 -1.94 -15.78 -18.90
CA ASN A 60 -3.27 -16.36 -19.01
C ASN A 60 -3.94 -16.42 -17.64
N VAL A 61 -5.25 -16.61 -17.63
CA VAL A 61 -5.98 -16.96 -16.41
C VAL A 61 -5.38 -18.22 -15.81
N GLY A 62 -5.04 -18.18 -14.52
CA GLY A 62 -4.44 -19.28 -13.76
C GLY A 62 -2.91 -19.26 -13.67
N ASP A 63 -2.21 -18.49 -14.53
CA ASP A 63 -0.75 -18.33 -14.43
C ASP A 63 -0.38 -17.58 -13.14
N MET A 64 0.76 -17.93 -12.54
CA MET A 64 1.34 -17.19 -11.43
C MET A 64 2.15 -16.02 -11.99
N ILE A 65 1.86 -14.82 -11.57
CA ILE A 65 2.53 -13.61 -12.04
C ILE A 65 3.34 -13.03 -10.88
N VAL A 66 4.66 -13.07 -11.00
CA VAL A 66 5.59 -12.66 -9.94
C VAL A 66 6.17 -11.30 -10.28
N TYR A 67 5.91 -10.32 -9.43
CA TYR A 67 6.36 -8.93 -9.53
C TYR A 67 7.43 -8.68 -8.49
N HIS A 68 8.63 -8.32 -8.93
CA HIS A 68 9.64 -7.76 -8.03
C HIS A 68 9.39 -6.25 -7.95
N THR A 69 8.98 -5.74 -6.79
CA THR A 69 8.62 -4.34 -6.58
C THR A 69 9.71 -3.58 -5.85
N ARG A 70 9.69 -2.27 -6.02
CA ARG A 70 10.52 -1.29 -5.33
C ARG A 70 9.69 -0.66 -4.20
N ASP A 71 10.33 -0.01 -3.24
CA ASP A 71 9.61 0.81 -2.26
C ASP A 71 8.97 2.04 -2.94
N ALA A 72 8.00 2.63 -2.25
CA ALA A 72 7.16 3.73 -2.75
C ALA A 72 7.93 4.94 -3.30
N LEU A 73 9.11 5.22 -2.73
CA LEU A 73 9.88 6.43 -3.00
C LEU A 73 11.03 6.24 -3.99
N ASP A 74 11.34 5.00 -4.40
CA ASP A 74 12.52 4.66 -5.23
C ASP A 74 13.82 5.24 -4.61
N THR A 75 13.97 5.10 -3.29
CA THR A 75 15.07 5.72 -2.53
C THR A 75 16.26 4.79 -2.33
N GLU A 76 17.38 5.37 -1.89
CA GLU A 76 18.55 4.61 -1.40
C GLU A 76 18.58 4.53 0.13
N PHE A 77 17.41 4.58 0.78
CA PHE A 77 17.37 4.49 2.23
C PHE A 77 17.91 3.15 2.73
N THR A 78 18.52 3.20 3.90
CA THR A 78 19.13 2.06 4.57
C THR A 78 18.76 2.06 6.05
N LEU A 79 19.17 1.02 6.78
CA LEU A 79 18.99 0.96 8.23
C LEU A 79 19.63 2.15 8.99
N ASP A 80 20.59 2.83 8.37
CA ASP A 80 21.31 3.96 8.94
C ASP A 80 20.79 5.33 8.46
N SER A 81 19.70 5.36 7.66
CA SER A 81 19.11 6.60 7.17
C SER A 81 18.57 7.47 8.30
N ILE A 82 18.72 8.79 8.14
CA ILE A 82 18.36 9.80 9.13
C ILE A 82 17.33 10.78 8.57
N PRO A 83 16.63 11.57 9.41
CA PRO A 83 15.62 12.51 8.93
C PRO A 83 16.11 13.51 7.88
N ALA A 84 17.40 13.87 7.89
CA ALA A 84 17.98 14.77 6.90
C ALA A 84 18.01 14.17 5.48
N ASP A 85 18.02 12.84 5.37
CA ASP A 85 18.02 12.16 4.07
C ASP A 85 16.68 12.32 3.34
N LEU A 86 15.58 12.63 4.06
CA LEU A 86 14.27 12.90 3.46
C LEU A 86 14.27 14.12 2.53
N ALA A 87 15.21 15.06 2.72
CA ALA A 87 15.38 16.20 1.81
C ALA A 87 15.84 15.79 0.40
N THR A 88 16.30 14.55 0.22
CA THR A 88 16.75 14.01 -1.07
C THR A 88 15.65 13.28 -1.85
N VAL A 89 14.47 13.08 -1.23
CA VAL A 89 13.35 12.38 -1.86
C VAL A 89 12.77 13.22 -3.00
N ASP A 90 12.77 12.65 -4.20
CA ASP A 90 12.13 13.24 -5.38
C ASP A 90 10.73 12.65 -5.56
N LEU A 91 9.71 13.42 -5.16
CA LEU A 91 8.32 13.04 -5.35
C LEU A 91 7.92 12.88 -6.82
N GLY A 92 8.72 13.32 -7.79
CA GLY A 92 8.50 13.06 -9.22
C GLY A 92 8.66 11.58 -9.59
N LEU A 93 9.48 10.84 -8.84
CA LEU A 93 9.75 9.42 -9.04
C LEU A 93 8.63 8.52 -8.51
N VAL A 94 7.89 9.03 -7.53
CA VAL A 94 6.78 8.35 -6.84
C VAL A 94 5.58 8.12 -7.76
N HIS A 95 4.95 6.94 -7.79
CA HIS A 95 5.37 5.64 -7.23
C HIS A 95 5.97 4.75 -8.35
N PRO A 96 7.08 4.04 -8.13
CA PRO A 96 7.59 3.04 -9.09
C PRO A 96 6.72 1.77 -9.08
N MET A 97 6.05 1.50 -10.20
CA MET A 97 5.20 0.33 -10.40
C MET A 97 5.88 -0.70 -11.29
N THR A 98 5.74 -1.98 -10.96
CA THR A 98 6.18 -3.11 -11.80
C THR A 98 5.04 -3.58 -12.70
N GLY A 99 5.28 -3.63 -14.01
CA GLY A 99 4.28 -4.03 -15.01
C GLY A 99 4.24 -3.07 -16.22
N PRO A 100 3.10 -2.94 -16.92
CA PRO A 100 1.87 -3.73 -16.77
C PRO A 100 1.97 -5.11 -17.45
N VAL A 101 1.17 -6.06 -16.97
CA VAL A 101 1.02 -7.40 -17.56
C VAL A 101 -0.30 -7.50 -18.31
N HIS A 102 -0.25 -7.91 -19.57
CA HIS A 102 -1.42 -8.11 -20.41
C HIS A 102 -2.06 -9.47 -20.15
N ILE A 103 -3.34 -9.48 -19.80
CA ILE A 103 -4.10 -10.71 -19.55
C ILE A 103 -4.78 -11.18 -20.83
N ASN A 104 -4.31 -12.30 -21.37
CA ASN A 104 -4.81 -12.85 -22.62
C ASN A 104 -6.33 -13.10 -22.55
N GLY A 105 -7.06 -12.56 -23.53
CA GLY A 105 -8.50 -12.73 -23.65
C GLY A 105 -9.36 -11.77 -22.84
N ALA A 106 -8.77 -10.94 -21.96
CA ALA A 106 -9.50 -9.87 -21.29
C ALA A 106 -9.70 -8.67 -22.24
N LYS A 107 -10.88 -8.05 -22.18
CA LYS A 107 -11.27 -6.93 -23.06
C LYS A 107 -11.71 -5.74 -22.24
N ARG A 108 -11.64 -4.54 -22.84
CA ARG A 108 -12.30 -3.36 -22.25
C ARG A 108 -13.77 -3.68 -21.91
N GLY A 109 -14.20 -3.29 -20.72
CA GLY A 109 -15.54 -3.57 -20.19
C GLY A 109 -15.70 -4.93 -19.50
N ASP A 110 -14.72 -5.84 -19.58
CA ASP A 110 -14.65 -7.00 -18.69
C ASP A 110 -14.21 -6.56 -17.28
N ALA A 111 -14.39 -7.43 -16.29
CA ALA A 111 -13.68 -7.32 -15.02
C ALA A 111 -12.76 -8.53 -14.82
N ILE A 112 -11.59 -8.34 -14.21
CA ILE A 112 -10.69 -9.43 -13.83
C ILE A 112 -10.66 -9.62 -12.32
N GLU A 113 -10.57 -10.87 -11.90
CA GLU A 113 -10.45 -11.26 -10.50
C GLU A 113 -8.99 -11.63 -10.22
N VAL A 114 -8.30 -10.78 -9.47
CA VAL A 114 -6.87 -10.88 -9.18
C VAL A 114 -6.69 -11.31 -7.73
N GLU A 115 -6.13 -12.49 -7.51
CA GLU A 115 -5.79 -13.00 -6.18
C GLU A 115 -4.37 -12.59 -5.81
N ILE A 116 -4.21 -12.13 -4.57
CA ILE A 116 -2.90 -11.90 -3.95
C ILE A 116 -2.46 -13.23 -3.35
N VAL A 117 -1.47 -13.88 -3.95
CA VAL A 117 -1.08 -15.25 -3.57
C VAL A 117 -0.02 -15.23 -2.47
N ASP A 118 0.97 -14.34 -2.59
CA ASP A 118 2.06 -14.20 -1.61
C ASP A 118 2.72 -12.83 -1.77
N VAL A 119 3.30 -12.30 -0.69
CA VAL A 119 4.06 -11.04 -0.67
C VAL A 119 5.36 -11.28 0.08
N ALA A 120 6.44 -11.69 -0.57
CA ALA A 120 7.71 -11.85 0.14
C ALA A 120 8.30 -10.46 0.47
N PRO A 121 8.47 -10.10 1.76
CA PRO A 121 9.03 -8.80 2.11
C PRO A 121 10.51 -8.73 1.79
N ASP A 122 11.03 -7.53 1.50
CA ASP A 122 12.46 -7.27 1.60
C ASP A 122 12.91 -7.35 3.08
N GLN A 123 14.21 -7.20 3.36
CA GLN A 123 14.76 -7.23 4.73
C GLN A 123 14.71 -5.86 5.42
N TYR A 124 14.41 -4.82 4.66
CA TYR A 124 14.41 -3.43 5.09
C TYR A 124 13.12 -2.74 4.66
N GLY A 125 12.61 -1.87 5.52
CA GLY A 125 11.56 -0.93 5.18
C GLY A 125 11.64 0.32 6.03
N TYR A 126 10.81 1.32 5.74
CA TYR A 126 10.80 2.59 6.45
C TYR A 126 9.39 3.11 6.67
N THR A 127 9.23 3.98 7.67
CA THR A 127 8.06 4.84 7.82
C THR A 127 8.55 6.25 8.07
N VAL A 128 7.95 7.24 7.41
CA VAL A 128 8.41 8.63 7.46
C VAL A 128 7.30 9.60 7.83
N ILE A 129 7.73 10.71 8.41
CA ILE A 129 6.98 11.96 8.45
C ILE A 129 7.66 12.89 7.46
N ALA A 130 6.97 13.23 6.37
CA ALA A 130 7.44 14.19 5.40
C ALA A 130 6.78 15.56 5.66
N PRO A 131 7.57 16.64 5.88
CA PRO A 131 7.02 17.97 6.12
C PRO A 131 6.00 18.41 5.07
N GLY A 132 4.82 18.87 5.52
CA GLY A 132 3.73 19.30 4.63
C GLY A 132 2.91 18.16 4.02
N PHE A 133 3.16 16.91 4.41
CA PHE A 133 2.43 15.72 3.95
C PHE A 133 1.87 14.89 5.14
N GLY A 134 0.89 14.04 4.86
CA GLY A 134 0.16 13.28 5.87
C GLY A 134 -1.07 14.00 6.45
N PHE A 135 -1.79 13.27 7.30
CA PHE A 135 -3.09 13.68 7.84
C PHE A 135 -2.98 14.79 8.89
N LEU A 136 -1.92 14.75 9.71
CA LEU A 136 -1.59 15.75 10.74
C LEU A 136 -0.39 16.63 10.36
N ARG A 137 -0.25 16.94 9.07
CA ARG A 137 0.87 17.73 8.49
C ARG A 137 1.10 19.12 9.08
N ASP A 138 0.11 19.66 9.79
CA ASP A 138 0.17 20.93 10.51
C ASP A 138 0.61 20.78 11.97
N VAL A 139 0.57 19.56 12.51
CA VAL A 139 1.05 19.22 13.86
C VAL A 139 2.48 18.67 13.81
N PHE A 140 2.76 17.81 12.83
CA PHE A 140 4.07 17.19 12.60
C PHE A 140 4.75 17.85 11.40
N THR A 141 5.50 18.92 11.68
CA THR A 141 6.11 19.76 10.64
C THR A 141 7.56 19.42 10.35
N GLU A 142 8.21 18.65 11.22
CA GLU A 142 9.61 18.27 11.09
C GLU A 142 9.75 16.87 10.48
N PRO A 143 10.82 16.62 9.69
CA PRO A 143 11.06 15.31 9.12
C PRO A 143 11.36 14.28 10.21
N TYR A 144 10.87 13.06 10.03
CA TYR A 144 11.16 11.92 10.91
C TYR A 144 11.20 10.63 10.11
N ILE A 145 12.03 9.67 10.52
CA ILE A 145 12.13 8.36 9.88
C ILE A 145 12.34 7.26 10.93
N VAL A 146 11.66 6.14 10.73
CA VAL A 146 11.92 4.88 11.43
C VAL A 146 12.34 3.84 10.41
N ASN A 147 13.50 3.23 10.64
CA ASN A 147 14.09 2.19 9.79
C ASN A 147 13.82 0.81 10.38
N TRP A 148 13.06 -0.02 9.65
CA TRP A 148 12.58 -1.32 10.11
C TRP A 148 13.42 -2.47 9.55
N ARG A 149 13.70 -3.44 10.41
CA ARG A 149 14.20 -4.77 10.01
C ARG A 149 13.01 -5.69 9.85
N LEU A 150 12.86 -6.27 8.67
CA LEU A 150 11.66 -7.01 8.29
C LEU A 150 11.92 -8.51 8.26
N THR A 151 10.93 -9.29 8.69
CA THR A 151 10.90 -10.75 8.59
C THR A 151 9.46 -11.18 8.26
N ARG A 152 9.20 -12.46 7.95
CA ARG A 152 7.80 -12.92 7.77
C ARG A 152 7.01 -13.04 9.08
N THR A 153 7.59 -12.66 10.21
CA THR A 153 6.99 -12.83 11.55
C THR A 153 6.86 -11.53 12.31
N GLY A 154 7.57 -10.48 11.92
CA GLY A 154 7.56 -9.21 12.64
C GLY A 154 8.59 -8.22 12.12
N ALA A 155 8.25 -6.93 12.22
CA ALA A 155 9.13 -5.82 11.96
C ALA A 155 9.56 -5.17 13.28
N VAL A 156 10.86 -4.89 13.42
CA VAL A 156 11.44 -4.25 14.60
C VAL A 156 12.42 -3.15 14.18
N ALA A 157 12.49 -2.07 14.96
CA ALA A 157 13.38 -0.95 14.68
C ALA A 157 14.08 -0.47 15.96
N PRO A 158 15.39 -0.16 15.92
CA PRO A 158 16.05 0.53 17.04
C PRO A 158 15.39 1.86 17.40
N GLY A 159 14.81 2.55 16.40
CA GLY A 159 14.06 3.80 16.57
C GLY A 159 12.68 3.63 17.23
N MET A 160 12.21 2.40 17.44
CA MET A 160 10.94 2.07 18.10
C MET A 160 11.16 0.92 19.11
N PRO A 161 11.93 1.14 20.18
CA PRO A 161 12.30 0.08 21.11
C PRO A 161 11.06 -0.46 21.85
N GLY A 162 10.94 -1.79 21.94
CA GLY A 162 9.81 -2.44 22.62
C GLY A 162 8.57 -2.61 21.74
N VAL A 163 8.60 -2.14 20.49
CA VAL A 163 7.53 -2.33 19.51
C VAL A 163 7.91 -3.43 18.52
N THR A 164 6.97 -4.32 18.24
CA THR A 164 7.06 -5.33 17.16
C THR A 164 5.78 -5.27 16.33
N ILE A 165 5.90 -4.97 15.05
CA ILE A 165 4.74 -4.87 14.14
C ILE A 165 4.53 -6.22 13.45
N PRO A 166 3.33 -6.81 13.51
CA PRO A 166 3.05 -8.08 12.85
C PRO A 166 3.19 -7.95 11.33
N TYR A 167 3.49 -9.06 10.67
CA TYR A 167 3.54 -9.14 9.22
C TYR A 167 2.11 -9.22 8.67
N GLU A 168 1.62 -8.13 8.08
CA GLU A 168 0.28 -8.00 7.50
C GLU A 168 0.43 -7.33 6.13
N ALA A 169 1.24 -7.94 5.26
CA ALA A 169 1.69 -7.31 4.04
C ALA A 169 0.65 -7.34 2.91
N PHE A 170 0.54 -6.21 2.22
CA PHE A 170 -0.36 -6.03 1.08
C PHE A 170 0.23 -5.01 0.09
N PRO A 171 -0.19 -5.03 -1.19
CA PRO A 171 0.15 -3.96 -2.11
C PRO A 171 -0.73 -2.72 -1.86
N GLY A 172 -0.12 -1.62 -1.41
CA GLY A 172 -0.78 -0.30 -1.34
C GLY A 172 -1.23 0.16 -2.71
N SER A 173 -0.39 -0.10 -3.73
CA SER A 173 -0.71 0.15 -5.14
C SER A 173 -0.86 -1.12 -5.97
N ILE A 174 -2.10 -1.49 -6.28
CA ILE A 174 -2.46 -2.58 -7.20
C ILE A 174 -3.58 -2.13 -8.12
N GLY A 175 -3.47 -2.43 -9.42
CA GLY A 175 -4.49 -1.98 -10.36
C GLY A 175 -4.32 -2.44 -11.79
N VAL A 176 -5.08 -1.78 -12.65
CA VAL A 176 -5.15 -1.99 -14.11
C VAL A 176 -4.93 -0.68 -14.84
N MET A 177 -4.50 -0.72 -16.10
CA MET A 177 -4.26 0.48 -16.88
C MET A 177 -5.58 1.18 -17.24
N PRO A 178 -5.73 2.49 -16.93
CA PRO A 178 -6.86 3.28 -17.39
C PRO A 178 -6.76 3.51 -18.91
N GLY A 179 -7.91 3.70 -19.56
CA GLY A 179 -7.99 4.13 -20.95
C GLY A 179 -7.94 5.65 -21.10
N LEU A 180 -7.82 6.13 -22.35
CA LEU A 180 -7.87 7.57 -22.63
C LEU A 180 -9.19 8.24 -22.19
N PRO A 181 -10.38 7.62 -22.36
CA PRO A 181 -11.62 8.23 -21.87
C PRO A 181 -11.60 8.47 -20.37
N GLU A 182 -11.12 7.49 -19.59
CA GLU A 182 -11.02 7.60 -18.13
C GLU A 182 -10.01 8.68 -17.73
N ILE A 183 -8.86 8.73 -18.40
CA ILE A 183 -7.83 9.76 -18.15
C ILE A 183 -8.40 11.18 -18.34
N GLU A 184 -9.19 11.41 -19.39
CA GLU A 184 -9.76 12.74 -19.64
C GLU A 184 -10.80 13.14 -18.57
N GLU A 185 -11.65 12.19 -18.14
CA GLU A 185 -12.62 12.42 -17.06
C GLU A 185 -11.93 12.75 -15.73
N ILE A 186 -10.93 11.93 -15.38
CA ILE A 186 -10.09 12.10 -14.19
C ILE A 186 -9.45 13.49 -14.17
N LYS A 187 -8.78 13.86 -15.27
CA LYS A 187 -8.12 15.16 -15.38
C LYS A 187 -9.11 16.31 -15.25
N ALA A 188 -10.28 16.21 -15.87
CA ALA A 188 -11.28 17.27 -15.84
C ALA A 188 -11.77 17.54 -14.40
N ARG A 189 -12.11 16.49 -13.64
CA ARG A 189 -12.57 16.66 -12.25
C ARG A 189 -11.48 17.12 -11.30
N GLU A 190 -10.25 16.61 -11.47
CA GLU A 190 -9.09 17.01 -10.67
C GLU A 190 -8.69 18.46 -10.97
N ALA A 191 -8.71 18.89 -12.23
CA ALA A 191 -8.49 20.29 -12.59
C ALA A 191 -9.56 21.21 -12.00
N GLY A 192 -10.82 20.76 -11.94
CA GLY A 192 -11.90 21.49 -11.28
C GLY A 192 -11.65 21.72 -9.78
N LEU A 193 -11.18 20.70 -9.08
CA LEU A 193 -10.79 20.81 -7.66
C LEU A 193 -9.58 21.75 -7.48
N ALA A 194 -8.56 21.62 -8.32
CA ALA A 194 -7.38 22.49 -8.27
C ALA A 194 -7.74 23.97 -8.50
N ALA A 195 -8.69 24.24 -9.41
CA ALA A 195 -9.13 25.60 -9.74
C ALA A 195 -9.77 26.36 -8.56
N VAL A 196 -10.25 25.65 -7.54
CA VAL A 196 -10.79 26.23 -6.30
C VAL A 196 -9.83 26.11 -5.11
N GLY A 197 -8.56 25.74 -5.36
CA GLY A 197 -7.52 25.63 -4.34
C GLY A 197 -7.47 24.30 -3.60
N GLY A 198 -8.17 23.27 -4.08
CA GLY A 198 -8.03 21.92 -3.55
C GLY A 198 -6.67 21.31 -3.90
N ALA A 199 -6.14 20.46 -3.01
CA ALA A 199 -4.87 19.79 -3.21
C ALA A 199 -4.99 18.71 -4.31
N VAL A 200 -4.25 18.88 -5.41
CA VAL A 200 -4.28 17.99 -6.57
C VAL A 200 -2.88 17.82 -7.14
N LEU A 201 -2.49 16.58 -7.42
CA LEU A 201 -1.24 16.23 -8.09
C LEU A 201 -1.53 15.80 -9.53
N GLY A 202 -1.73 16.78 -10.40
CA GLY A 202 -2.00 16.56 -11.82
C GLY A 202 -0.81 15.96 -12.59
N PRO A 203 -1.00 15.63 -13.88
CA PRO A 203 0.07 15.14 -14.76
C PRO A 203 1.33 16.02 -14.70
N SER A 204 2.49 15.38 -14.62
CA SER A 204 3.80 16.03 -14.58
C SER A 204 4.85 15.15 -15.26
N GLY A 205 5.64 15.76 -16.14
CA GLY A 205 6.74 15.10 -16.85
C GLY A 205 8.02 14.94 -16.04
N ALA A 206 8.18 15.67 -14.94
CA ALA A 206 9.36 15.58 -14.07
C ALA A 206 9.47 14.17 -13.48
N GLY A 207 10.60 13.50 -13.71
CA GLY A 207 10.85 12.13 -13.25
C GLY A 207 9.94 11.06 -13.88
N ALA A 208 9.16 11.40 -14.92
CA ALA A 208 8.14 10.49 -15.45
C ALA A 208 8.72 9.38 -16.32
N LEU A 209 8.25 8.16 -16.09
CA LEU A 209 8.65 6.94 -16.79
C LEU A 209 7.41 6.23 -17.38
N PRO A 210 7.44 5.82 -18.66
CA PRO A 210 8.55 5.95 -19.61
C PRO A 210 8.78 7.39 -20.10
N ALA A 211 10.03 7.86 -20.06
CA ALA A 211 10.38 9.25 -20.35
C ALA A 211 10.01 9.70 -21.78
N ASN A 212 10.12 8.80 -22.77
CA ASN A 212 9.76 9.11 -24.17
C ASN A 212 8.25 9.30 -24.40
N LEU A 213 7.41 8.82 -23.48
CA LEU A 213 5.96 8.94 -23.55
C LEU A 213 5.44 10.02 -22.61
N CYS A 214 5.90 9.99 -21.36
CA CYS A 214 5.37 10.77 -20.25
C CYS A 214 6.32 11.85 -19.72
N GLY A 215 7.60 11.86 -20.12
CA GLY A 215 8.59 12.81 -19.66
C GLY A 215 8.29 14.26 -20.06
N GLU A 216 9.10 15.18 -19.57
CA GLU A 216 8.98 16.61 -19.90
C GLU A 216 9.02 16.85 -21.42
N GLY A 217 7.99 17.52 -21.95
CA GLY A 217 7.83 17.78 -23.38
C GLY A 217 7.45 16.56 -24.21
N ALA A 218 7.24 15.39 -23.60
CA ALA A 218 6.86 14.18 -24.31
C ALA A 218 5.41 14.26 -24.81
N ARG A 219 5.11 13.47 -25.84
CA ARG A 219 3.84 13.54 -26.59
C ARG A 219 2.58 13.30 -25.74
N ALA A 220 2.70 12.57 -24.65
CA ALA A 220 1.58 12.24 -23.77
C ALA A 220 1.76 12.79 -22.34
N GLU A 221 2.73 13.68 -22.09
CA GLU A 221 3.01 14.25 -20.75
C GLU A 221 1.75 14.69 -20.01
N LYS A 222 0.88 15.46 -20.69
CA LYS A 222 -0.36 16.02 -20.12
C LYS A 222 -1.46 14.97 -19.86
N ASN A 223 -1.28 13.74 -20.35
CA ASN A 223 -2.22 12.64 -20.20
C ASN A 223 -1.64 11.52 -19.32
N CYS A 224 -0.39 11.64 -18.88
CA CYS A 224 0.24 10.68 -17.99
C CYS A 224 -0.10 11.00 -16.53
N LEU A 225 -1.09 10.30 -15.98
CA LEU A 225 -1.55 10.54 -14.62
C LEU A 225 -0.45 10.16 -13.60
N ARG A 226 -0.36 10.93 -12.51
CA ARG A 226 0.39 10.53 -11.31
C ARG A 226 -0.25 9.29 -10.68
N THR A 227 0.57 8.43 -10.12
CA THR A 227 0.12 7.20 -9.44
C THR A 227 -0.28 7.41 -7.97
N ILE A 228 -0.21 8.65 -7.47
CA ILE A 228 -0.45 8.98 -6.06
C ILE A 228 -1.92 8.80 -5.62
N PRO A 229 -2.93 9.41 -6.26
CA PRO A 229 -4.30 9.23 -5.77
C PRO A 229 -4.93 7.91 -6.27
N PRO A 230 -5.75 7.24 -5.46
CA PRO A 230 -6.60 6.13 -5.91
C PRO A 230 -7.63 6.61 -6.91
N ARG A 231 -7.97 5.74 -7.86
CA ARG A 231 -9.01 6.00 -8.87
C ARG A 231 -9.75 4.70 -9.20
N GLU A 232 -10.65 4.77 -10.17
CA GLU A 232 -11.48 3.65 -10.65
C GLU A 232 -10.66 2.46 -11.15
N ASN A 233 -9.40 2.71 -11.53
CA ASN A 233 -8.45 1.69 -11.95
C ASN A 233 -7.70 0.99 -10.80
N GLY A 234 -8.05 1.30 -9.55
CA GLY A 234 -7.27 0.94 -8.38
C GLY A 234 -6.10 1.90 -8.23
N GLY A 235 -4.88 1.38 -8.27
CA GLY A 235 -3.68 2.14 -7.94
C GLY A 235 -3.51 2.24 -6.43
N ASN A 236 -3.08 3.41 -5.93
CA ASN A 236 -2.84 3.69 -4.50
C ASN A 236 -4.13 3.71 -3.70
N MET A 237 -4.65 2.53 -3.40
CA MET A 237 -5.85 2.41 -2.59
C MET A 237 -5.50 2.37 -1.11
N ASP A 238 -4.32 1.84 -0.76
CA ASP A 238 -3.80 1.83 0.61
C ASP A 238 -4.81 1.21 1.60
N VAL A 239 -5.50 0.17 1.11
CA VAL A 239 -6.53 -0.59 1.83
C VAL A 239 -5.89 -1.85 2.40
N GLN A 240 -5.51 -1.80 3.68
CA GLN A 240 -4.80 -2.89 4.35
C GLN A 240 -5.54 -4.22 4.34
N GLN A 241 -6.86 -4.24 4.14
CA GLN A 241 -7.65 -5.46 4.06
C GLN A 241 -7.39 -6.25 2.76
N MET A 242 -6.60 -5.73 1.81
CA MET A 242 -6.16 -6.43 0.59
C MET A 242 -4.98 -7.39 0.86
N GLN A 243 -5.11 -8.23 1.88
CA GLN A 243 -4.06 -9.16 2.33
C GLN A 243 -3.84 -10.36 1.40
N ILE A 244 -2.81 -11.15 1.69
CA ILE A 244 -2.60 -12.47 1.11
C ILE A 244 -3.88 -13.33 1.21
N GLY A 245 -4.23 -13.95 0.09
CA GLY A 245 -5.43 -14.78 -0.08
C GLY A 245 -6.69 -14.00 -0.47
N THR A 246 -6.69 -12.67 -0.38
CA THR A 246 -7.80 -11.87 -0.90
C THR A 246 -7.81 -11.82 -2.42
N ARG A 247 -8.98 -11.51 -2.99
CA ARG A 247 -9.14 -11.31 -4.43
C ARG A 247 -9.74 -9.94 -4.70
N VAL A 248 -9.13 -9.18 -5.59
CA VAL A 248 -9.63 -7.87 -6.01
C VAL A 248 -10.22 -7.98 -7.42
N LEU A 249 -11.45 -7.50 -7.58
CA LEU A 249 -12.12 -7.36 -8.86
C LEU A 249 -11.76 -5.99 -9.45
N PHE A 250 -11.14 -5.96 -10.63
CA PHE A 250 -10.82 -4.72 -11.33
C PHE A 250 -11.61 -4.59 -12.65
N PRO A 251 -12.18 -3.42 -12.97
CA PRO A 251 -12.75 -3.12 -14.28
C PRO A 251 -11.64 -2.91 -15.32
N CYS A 252 -11.75 -3.54 -16.49
CA CYS A 252 -10.75 -3.38 -17.55
C CYS A 252 -11.09 -2.21 -18.46
N PHE A 253 -10.19 -1.23 -18.53
CA PHE A 253 -10.35 -0.04 -19.39
C PHE A 253 -9.65 -0.16 -20.74
N ILE A 254 -8.73 -1.12 -20.88
CA ILE A 254 -8.07 -1.46 -22.14
C ILE A 254 -8.12 -2.98 -22.37
N ASP A 255 -7.86 -3.39 -23.61
CA ASP A 255 -7.68 -4.80 -23.92
C ASP A 255 -6.48 -5.38 -23.18
N GLY A 256 -6.71 -6.50 -22.49
CA GLY A 256 -5.75 -7.14 -21.60
C GLY A 256 -5.62 -6.51 -20.21
N CYS A 257 -6.38 -5.46 -19.90
CA CYS A 257 -6.45 -4.73 -18.62
C CYS A 257 -5.16 -4.05 -18.16
N GLY A 258 -3.99 -4.68 -18.30
CA GLY A 258 -2.69 -4.13 -17.92
C GLY A 258 -2.47 -4.13 -16.41
N VAL A 259 -2.33 -5.31 -15.80
CA VAL A 259 -2.19 -5.48 -14.34
C VAL A 259 -0.81 -5.05 -13.86
N PHE A 260 -0.74 -4.23 -12.82
CA PHE A 260 0.51 -3.77 -12.22
C PHE A 260 0.43 -3.82 -10.69
N VAL A 261 1.61 -3.76 -10.05
CA VAL A 261 1.78 -3.71 -8.60
C VAL A 261 2.98 -2.84 -8.25
N GLY A 262 2.91 -2.10 -7.16
CA GLY A 262 4.05 -1.51 -6.46
C GLY A 262 3.60 -0.98 -5.10
N ASP A 263 4.42 -0.13 -4.47
CA ASP A 263 4.06 0.50 -3.18
C ASP A 263 3.59 -0.56 -2.16
N VAL A 264 4.45 -1.55 -1.92
CA VAL A 264 4.07 -2.70 -1.10
C VAL A 264 4.38 -2.39 0.35
N HIS A 265 3.37 -2.57 1.19
CA HIS A 265 3.44 -2.27 2.60
C HIS A 265 3.65 -3.55 3.38
N TYR A 266 4.58 -3.52 4.32
CA TYR A 266 4.77 -4.61 5.27
C TYR A 266 3.61 -4.68 6.28
N ALA A 267 3.16 -3.49 6.72
CA ALA A 267 2.00 -3.28 7.57
C ALA A 267 1.58 -1.80 7.47
N GLN A 268 0.29 -1.53 7.63
CA GLN A 268 -0.31 -0.20 7.61
C GLN A 268 -1.52 -0.19 8.55
N GLY A 269 -1.78 0.92 9.25
CA GLY A 269 -3.06 1.17 9.90
C GLY A 269 -4.06 1.84 8.95
N ASP A 270 -5.36 1.83 9.28
CA ASP A 270 -6.36 2.52 8.44
C ASP A 270 -6.07 4.02 8.35
N GLY A 271 -6.06 4.52 7.11
CA GLY A 271 -5.89 5.94 6.78
C GLY A 271 -4.44 6.38 6.57
N GLU A 272 -3.45 5.49 6.78
CA GLU A 272 -2.03 5.74 6.50
C GLU A 272 -1.58 7.13 6.99
N VAL A 273 -1.84 7.39 8.27
CA VAL A 273 -2.01 8.76 8.73
C VAL A 273 -0.74 9.63 8.62
N SER A 274 0.47 9.05 8.72
CA SER A 274 1.72 9.80 8.49
C SER A 274 2.04 10.01 7.01
N GLY A 275 1.23 9.44 6.11
CA GLY A 275 1.41 9.42 4.67
C GLY A 275 2.31 8.30 4.16
N THR A 276 2.80 7.43 5.04
CA THR A 276 3.52 6.20 4.65
C THR A 276 3.17 5.07 5.60
N ALA A 277 3.26 3.85 5.10
CA ALA A 277 3.19 2.61 5.85
C ALA A 277 4.58 2.20 6.39
N ILE A 278 4.78 0.91 6.69
CA ILE A 278 6.12 0.32 6.60
C ILE A 278 6.38 0.01 5.12
N GLU A 279 6.94 0.98 4.41
CA GLU A 279 7.27 0.90 2.99
C GLU A 279 8.41 -0.08 2.73
N MET A 280 8.28 -0.91 1.69
CA MET A 280 9.33 -1.85 1.33
C MET A 280 9.35 -2.23 -0.15
N GLY A 281 10.50 -2.72 -0.61
CA GLY A 281 10.54 -3.60 -1.78
C GLY A 281 9.88 -4.95 -1.47
N SER A 282 9.48 -5.69 -2.51
CA SER A 282 8.92 -7.03 -2.31
C SER A 282 9.10 -7.95 -3.52
N VAL A 283 8.81 -9.24 -3.32
CA VAL A 283 8.44 -10.14 -4.41
C VAL A 283 6.98 -10.54 -4.20
N THR A 284 6.08 -9.87 -4.93
CA THR A 284 4.64 -10.07 -4.86
C THR A 284 4.16 -11.02 -5.94
N THR A 285 3.43 -12.06 -5.56
CA THR A 285 2.86 -13.05 -6.47
C THR A 285 1.36 -12.86 -6.57
N LEU A 286 0.87 -12.64 -7.80
CA LEU A 286 -0.54 -12.53 -8.12
C LEU A 286 -1.00 -13.69 -9.00
N ARG A 287 -2.31 -13.92 -9.04
CA ARG A 287 -2.95 -14.83 -9.99
C ARG A 287 -4.27 -14.25 -10.47
N VAL A 288 -4.45 -14.13 -11.78
CA VAL A 288 -5.78 -13.84 -12.34
C VAL A 288 -6.60 -15.13 -12.33
N ARG A 289 -7.63 -15.17 -11.49
CA ARG A 289 -8.52 -16.33 -11.31
C ARG A 289 -9.58 -16.43 -12.38
N LYS A 290 -10.10 -15.28 -12.84
CA LYS A 290 -11.26 -15.24 -13.73
C LYS A 290 -11.36 -13.92 -14.49
N ILE A 291 -11.88 -14.00 -15.71
CA ILE A 291 -12.40 -12.85 -16.46
C ILE A 291 -13.92 -12.91 -16.41
N HIS A 292 -14.56 -11.90 -15.84
CA HIS A 292 -16.00 -11.71 -15.78
C HIS A 292 -16.43 -10.84 -16.97
N LYS A 293 -16.94 -11.49 -18.03
CA LYS A 293 -17.28 -10.83 -19.29
C LYS A 293 -18.32 -9.72 -19.12
N GLY A 294 -18.01 -8.52 -19.60
CA GLY A 294 -18.88 -7.34 -19.54
C GLY A 294 -19.14 -6.74 -18.15
N LYS A 295 -18.63 -7.35 -17.07
CA LYS A 295 -18.88 -6.89 -15.69
C LYS A 295 -18.24 -5.54 -15.38
N GLY A 296 -17.08 -5.23 -15.98
CA GLY A 296 -16.38 -3.98 -15.74
C GLY A 296 -17.15 -2.75 -16.23
N ALA A 297 -18.08 -2.91 -17.17
CA ALA A 297 -18.89 -1.80 -17.69
C ALA A 297 -19.86 -1.20 -16.66
N THR A 298 -20.12 -1.89 -15.55
CA THR A 298 -21.00 -1.42 -14.46
C THR A 298 -20.27 -1.24 -13.14
N MET A 299 -18.94 -1.36 -13.13
CA MET A 299 -18.14 -1.16 -11.94
C MET A 299 -17.64 0.28 -11.90
N GLU A 300 -17.87 0.96 -10.79
CA GLU A 300 -17.36 2.32 -10.55
C GLU A 300 -15.99 2.28 -9.87
N MET A 301 -15.78 1.33 -8.96
CA MET A 301 -14.52 1.12 -8.25
C MET A 301 -14.18 -0.38 -8.18
N PRO A 302 -12.92 -0.75 -7.90
CA PRO A 302 -12.56 -2.12 -7.58
C PRO A 302 -13.33 -2.65 -6.36
N ALA A 303 -13.45 -3.97 -6.26
CA ALA A 303 -14.12 -4.62 -5.12
C ALA A 303 -13.29 -5.79 -4.59
N THR A 304 -13.12 -5.87 -3.27
CA THR A 304 -12.35 -6.92 -2.61
C THR A 304 -13.26 -8.05 -2.14
N LEU A 305 -12.82 -9.29 -2.37
CA LEU A 305 -13.42 -10.54 -1.93
C LEU A 305 -12.42 -11.23 -1.00
N GLY A 306 -12.73 -11.26 0.30
CA GLY A 306 -11.95 -11.96 1.31
C GLY A 306 -12.72 -13.12 1.93
N ASN A 307 -12.06 -13.81 2.86
CA ASN A 307 -12.60 -14.80 3.78
C ASN A 307 -12.43 -14.27 5.23
N ASP A 308 -11.54 -14.88 6.00
CA ASP A 308 -11.18 -14.57 7.38
C ASP A 308 -10.08 -13.51 7.52
N GLN A 309 -9.45 -13.05 6.43
CA GLN A 309 -8.34 -12.08 6.50
C GLN A 309 -8.66 -10.83 7.33
N ILE A 310 -9.88 -10.28 7.21
CA ILE A 310 -10.28 -9.12 8.01
C ILE A 310 -10.29 -9.49 9.50
N ILE A 311 -10.79 -10.67 9.85
CA ILE A 311 -10.86 -11.14 11.25
C ILE A 311 -9.45 -11.38 11.79
N ASP A 312 -8.56 -11.94 10.98
CA ASP A 312 -7.18 -12.24 11.39
C ASP A 312 -6.36 -10.99 11.71
N MET A 313 -6.64 -9.88 11.03
CA MET A 313 -6.01 -8.57 11.27
C MET A 313 -6.53 -7.86 12.53
N GLU A 314 -7.78 -8.11 12.94
CA GLU A 314 -8.37 -7.42 14.09
C GLU A 314 -7.64 -7.76 15.40
N PRO A 315 -7.36 -6.75 16.25
CA PRO A 315 -6.66 -6.99 17.50
C PRO A 315 -7.50 -7.79 18.49
N THR A 316 -6.86 -8.76 19.15
CA THR A 316 -7.49 -9.48 20.27
C THR A 316 -7.50 -8.66 21.57
N ARG A 317 -6.54 -7.73 21.70
CA ARG A 317 -6.44 -6.74 22.78
C ARG A 317 -6.22 -5.37 22.17
N TYR A 318 -7.08 -4.42 22.52
CA TYR A 318 -7.02 -3.09 21.94
C TYR A 318 -7.28 -1.99 22.96
N TYR A 319 -6.77 -0.80 22.65
CA TYR A 319 -7.21 0.46 23.24
C TYR A 319 -7.90 1.28 22.15
N GLN A 320 -8.97 2.00 22.50
CA GLN A 320 -9.78 2.73 21.53
C GLN A 320 -10.06 4.13 22.02
N THR A 321 -9.82 5.12 21.15
CA THR A 321 -10.29 6.50 21.33
C THR A 321 -11.47 6.77 20.41
N VAL A 322 -12.32 7.72 20.81
CA VAL A 322 -13.53 8.10 20.07
C VAL A 322 -13.46 9.56 19.70
N GLY A 323 -13.62 9.84 18.42
CA GLY A 323 -13.61 11.18 17.85
C GLY A 323 -14.98 11.60 17.34
N ILE A 324 -15.26 12.87 17.53
CA ILE A 324 -16.40 13.63 17.00
C ILE A 324 -15.84 14.86 16.26
N PRO A 325 -16.60 15.54 15.37
CA PRO A 325 -16.09 16.60 14.48
C PRO A 325 -15.83 17.94 15.20
N VAL A 326 -15.01 17.90 16.26
CA VAL A 326 -14.60 19.09 17.01
C VAL A 326 -13.16 19.47 16.68
N LYS A 327 -12.91 20.77 16.62
CA LYS A 327 -11.60 21.36 16.32
C LYS A 327 -11.33 22.59 17.18
N GLY A 328 -10.11 23.10 17.15
CA GLY A 328 -9.76 24.34 17.83
C GLY A 328 -10.56 25.55 17.30
N LYS A 329 -10.88 26.47 18.20
CA LYS A 329 -11.46 27.76 17.85
C LYS A 329 -10.50 28.56 16.95
N GLY A 330 -10.99 29.05 15.82
CA GLY A 330 -10.17 29.78 14.84
C GLY A 330 -9.28 28.90 13.95
N GLU A 331 -9.16 27.60 14.24
CA GLU A 331 -8.39 26.66 13.43
C GLU A 331 -9.11 26.40 12.10
N ILE A 332 -8.37 26.40 10.99
CA ILE A 332 -8.86 25.87 9.70
C ILE A 332 -7.95 24.69 9.36
N PRO A 333 -8.44 23.45 9.52
CA PRO A 333 -7.65 22.26 9.21
C PRO A 333 -7.16 22.31 7.76
N PRO A 334 -5.94 21.83 7.47
CA PRO A 334 -5.39 21.83 6.11
C PRO A 334 -6.31 21.19 5.05
N THR A 335 -7.11 20.20 5.43
CA THR A 335 -8.09 19.52 4.57
C THR A 335 -9.28 20.39 4.17
N HIS A 336 -9.52 21.50 4.87
CA HIS A 336 -10.69 22.37 4.68
C HIS A 336 -10.32 23.75 4.10
N GLN A 337 -9.04 24.03 3.82
CA GLN A 337 -8.58 25.34 3.37
C GLN A 337 -9.21 25.79 2.03
N TYR A 338 -9.48 24.86 1.12
CA TYR A 338 -10.10 25.17 -0.17
C TYR A 338 -11.57 25.59 -0.07
N LEU A 339 -12.22 25.34 1.07
CA LEU A 339 -13.62 25.71 1.32
C LEU A 339 -13.76 27.16 1.77
N SER A 340 -13.05 28.09 1.10
CA SER A 340 -12.83 29.50 1.47
C SER A 340 -14.09 30.39 1.65
N GLY A 341 -15.30 29.82 1.54
CA GLY A 341 -16.59 30.45 1.89
C GLY A 341 -17.33 29.83 3.08
N ALA A 342 -16.75 28.85 3.78
CA ALA A 342 -17.43 28.11 4.85
C ALA A 342 -17.23 28.75 6.24
N PRO A 343 -18.23 28.74 7.14
CA PRO A 343 -18.13 29.23 8.53
C PRO A 343 -17.09 28.53 9.43
N ILE A 344 -16.29 27.62 8.89
CA ILE A 344 -15.42 26.66 9.60
C ILE A 344 -14.52 27.34 10.62
N ALA A 345 -13.88 28.46 10.28
CA ALA A 345 -12.97 29.16 11.18
C ALA A 345 -13.64 29.54 12.52
N ASN A 346 -14.91 29.96 12.48
CA ASN A 346 -15.64 30.43 13.65
C ASN A 346 -16.35 29.32 14.42
N LEU A 347 -16.38 28.10 13.90
CA LEU A 347 -17.03 26.95 14.51
C LEU A 347 -16.01 26.08 15.24
N GLU A 348 -16.36 25.56 16.40
CA GLU A 348 -15.57 24.54 17.10
C GLU A 348 -16.09 23.12 16.81
N ASN A 349 -17.32 23.02 16.28
CA ASN A 349 -17.94 21.76 15.88
C ASN A 349 -18.41 21.89 14.43
N LEU A 350 -17.95 20.97 13.56
CA LEU A 350 -18.33 20.90 12.16
C LEU A 350 -19.42 19.85 11.96
N ASN A 351 -20.43 20.18 11.15
CA ASN A 351 -21.55 19.26 10.93
C ASN A 351 -21.11 18.06 10.10
N GLU A 352 -21.34 16.84 10.61
CA GLU A 352 -21.25 15.59 9.83
C GLU A 352 -19.86 15.33 9.21
N ASP A 353 -18.79 15.79 9.86
CA ASP A 353 -17.44 15.79 9.31
C ASP A 353 -16.58 14.61 9.79
N LEU A 354 -16.49 13.55 8.98
CA LEU A 354 -15.65 12.39 9.29
C LEU A 354 -14.16 12.71 9.34
N THR A 355 -13.69 13.70 8.59
CA THR A 355 -12.27 14.08 8.56
C THR A 355 -11.86 14.66 9.91
N ILE A 356 -12.69 15.54 10.48
CA ILE A 356 -12.41 16.13 11.79
C ILE A 356 -12.68 15.13 12.92
N ALA A 357 -13.69 14.26 12.80
CA ALA A 357 -13.88 13.17 13.75
C ALA A 357 -12.66 12.23 13.80
N ALA A 358 -12.11 11.84 12.64
CA ALA A 358 -10.91 11.02 12.55
C ALA A 358 -9.69 11.71 13.17
N ARG A 359 -9.48 13.00 12.85
CA ARG A 359 -8.39 13.81 13.44
C ARG A 359 -8.49 13.86 14.97
N HIS A 360 -9.69 14.06 15.50
CA HIS A 360 -9.91 14.12 16.93
C HIS A 360 -9.66 12.77 17.62
N ALA A 361 -10.09 11.65 17.03
CA ALA A 361 -9.79 10.32 17.56
C ALA A 361 -8.27 10.05 17.57
N LEU A 362 -7.58 10.38 16.46
CA LEU A 362 -6.16 10.14 16.29
C LEU A 362 -5.30 10.96 17.26
N LEU A 363 -5.60 12.24 17.48
CA LEU A 363 -4.85 13.07 18.42
C LEU A 363 -4.92 12.51 19.85
N GLN A 364 -6.10 12.06 20.29
CA GLN A 364 -6.27 11.39 21.58
C GLN A 364 -5.48 10.07 21.65
N MET A 365 -5.40 9.33 20.54
CA MET A 365 -4.63 8.08 20.48
C MET A 365 -3.13 8.35 20.62
N ILE A 366 -2.63 9.37 19.94
CA ILE A 366 -1.23 9.81 20.07
C ILE A 366 -0.92 10.20 21.52
N ASP A 367 -1.80 10.98 22.16
CA ASP A 367 -1.62 11.36 23.57
C ASP A 367 -1.59 10.12 24.49
N TYR A 368 -2.50 9.16 24.31
CA TYR A 368 -2.50 7.88 25.05
C TYR A 368 -1.18 7.10 24.86
N ILE A 369 -0.71 6.96 23.62
CA ILE A 369 0.54 6.22 23.33
C ILE A 369 1.73 6.89 24.02
N VAL A 370 1.78 8.23 24.02
CA VAL A 370 2.83 8.99 24.69
C VAL A 370 2.76 8.80 26.21
N GLU A 371 1.58 8.96 26.80
CA GLU A 371 1.38 8.93 28.25
C GLU A 371 1.59 7.55 28.86
N GLU A 372 1.05 6.50 28.23
CA GLU A 372 0.99 5.16 28.81
C GLU A 372 2.13 4.25 28.33
N HIS A 373 2.72 4.52 27.15
CA HIS A 373 3.80 3.69 26.58
C HIS A 373 5.13 4.43 26.43
N GLY A 374 5.18 5.73 26.77
CA GLY A 374 6.43 6.49 26.88
C GLY A 374 7.15 6.76 25.55
N LEU A 375 6.45 6.63 24.42
CA LEU A 375 6.96 7.00 23.10
C LEU A 375 6.96 8.52 22.92
N THR A 376 7.82 9.06 22.04
CA THR A 376 7.72 10.46 21.62
C THR A 376 6.47 10.69 20.77
N LYS A 377 6.09 11.95 20.54
CA LYS A 377 4.94 12.27 19.68
C LYS A 377 5.13 11.75 18.26
N GLU A 378 6.33 11.88 17.70
CA GLU A 378 6.68 11.42 16.35
C GLU A 378 6.61 9.89 16.28
N GLN A 379 7.14 9.20 17.29
CA GLN A 379 7.04 7.74 17.40
C GLN A 379 5.59 7.28 17.51
N ALA A 380 4.77 7.95 18.32
CA ALA A 380 3.35 7.64 18.47
C ALA A 380 2.56 7.86 17.17
N TYR A 381 2.89 8.91 16.42
CA TYR A 381 2.25 9.18 15.12
C TYR A 381 2.68 8.18 14.05
N VAL A 382 3.97 7.84 13.97
CA VAL A 382 4.48 6.76 13.11
C VAL A 382 3.81 5.43 13.46
N LEU A 383 3.73 5.08 14.76
CA LEU A 383 3.03 3.88 15.22
C LEU A 383 1.56 3.89 14.79
N SER A 384 0.92 5.06 14.85
CA SER A 384 -0.48 5.19 14.42
C SER A 384 -0.65 4.92 12.92
N SER A 385 0.32 5.30 12.09
CA SER A 385 0.27 5.02 10.65
C SER A 385 0.37 3.54 10.28
N ILE A 386 0.90 2.72 11.19
CA ILE A 386 1.23 1.31 10.91
C ILE A 386 0.50 0.29 11.79
N ALA A 387 -0.19 0.74 12.84
CA ALA A 387 -0.82 -0.14 13.83
C ALA A 387 -2.10 0.41 14.49
N VAL A 388 -2.61 1.56 14.02
CA VAL A 388 -3.88 2.12 14.51
C VAL A 388 -4.89 2.18 13.38
N ASP A 389 -6.09 1.67 13.65
CA ASP A 389 -7.16 1.66 12.68
C ASP A 389 -8.22 2.72 12.98
N LEU A 390 -8.42 3.65 12.03
CA LEU A 390 -9.53 4.58 11.99
C LEU A 390 -10.80 3.92 11.43
N ARG A 391 -11.76 3.64 12.30
CA ARG A 391 -13.04 3.01 11.95
C ARG A 391 -14.19 4.02 12.03
N VAL A 392 -15.05 4.02 11.00
CA VAL A 392 -16.31 4.77 11.05
C VAL A 392 -17.26 4.08 12.04
N GLY A 393 -17.59 4.75 13.14
CA GLY A 393 -18.50 4.25 14.16
C GLY A 393 -19.96 4.48 13.79
N GLN A 394 -20.32 5.71 13.43
CA GLN A 394 -21.64 6.05 12.88
C GLN A 394 -21.61 7.33 12.03
N VAL A 395 -22.59 7.44 11.11
CA VAL A 395 -22.77 8.54 10.15
C VAL A 395 -24.22 9.05 10.09
N VAL A 396 -24.95 9.02 11.21
CA VAL A 396 -26.38 9.40 11.23
C VAL A 396 -26.79 10.28 12.41
N ASP A 397 -25.98 10.35 13.47
CA ASP A 397 -26.34 11.08 14.68
C ASP A 397 -25.88 12.54 14.60
N VAL A 398 -26.77 13.41 14.12
CA VAL A 398 -26.46 14.83 13.96
C VAL A 398 -26.26 15.55 15.31
N PRO A 399 -25.27 16.47 15.41
CA PRO A 399 -24.36 16.91 14.34
C PRO A 399 -23.06 16.08 14.23
N ASN A 400 -22.86 15.08 15.11
CA ASN A 400 -21.57 14.47 15.35
C ASN A 400 -21.48 13.09 14.73
N TYR A 401 -20.86 12.95 13.57
CA TYR A 401 -20.40 11.63 13.12
C TYR A 401 -19.24 11.15 13.98
N VAL A 402 -19.09 9.83 14.10
CA VAL A 402 -18.08 9.22 14.97
C VAL A 402 -17.09 8.43 14.15
N VAL A 403 -15.81 8.69 14.41
CA VAL A 403 -14.69 7.84 14.02
C VAL A 403 -14.00 7.38 15.29
N THR A 404 -13.54 6.14 15.32
CA THR A 404 -12.74 5.62 16.43
C THR A 404 -11.36 5.24 15.95
N ALA A 405 -10.33 5.48 16.75
CA ALA A 405 -8.98 4.98 16.49
C ALA A 405 -8.73 3.76 17.38
N VAL A 406 -8.41 2.62 16.80
CA VAL A 406 -8.22 1.34 17.50
C VAL A 406 -6.76 0.94 17.41
N LEU A 407 -6.06 0.90 18.54
CA LEU A 407 -4.66 0.46 18.62
C LEU A 407 -4.60 -1.02 18.99
N ASN A 408 -3.90 -1.82 18.18
CA ASN A 408 -3.53 -3.17 18.55
C ASN A 408 -2.48 -3.14 19.68
N LEU A 409 -2.84 -3.54 20.89
CA LEU A 409 -1.93 -3.49 22.05
C LEU A 409 -0.85 -4.57 22.00
N ASP A 410 -1.02 -5.59 21.17
CA ASP A 410 -0.06 -6.68 21.06
C ASP A 410 1.25 -6.22 20.40
N VAL A 411 1.28 -5.03 19.76
CA VAL A 411 2.52 -4.45 19.22
C VAL A 411 3.57 -4.15 20.30
N PHE A 412 3.17 -4.05 21.57
CA PHE A 412 4.08 -3.86 22.70
C PHE A 412 4.53 -5.19 23.35
N ASP A 413 4.00 -6.33 22.90
CA ASP A 413 4.36 -7.64 23.43
C ASP A 413 5.64 -8.13 22.73
N LYS A 414 6.79 -7.87 23.38
CA LYS A 414 8.17 -8.13 22.92
C LYS A 414 8.48 -9.56 22.39
N TYR A 415 7.57 -10.53 22.55
CA TYR A 415 7.82 -11.94 22.29
C TYR A 415 6.74 -12.65 21.46
N ARG A 416 5.91 -11.94 20.70
CA ARG A 416 4.83 -12.59 19.93
C ARG A 416 5.33 -13.68 18.96
N HIS A 417 6.60 -13.64 18.50
CA HIS A 417 7.11 -14.57 17.48
C HIS A 417 8.59 -15.01 17.60
N TYR A 418 9.12 -15.23 18.81
CA TYR A 418 10.40 -15.96 19.00
C TYR A 418 10.20 -17.31 19.69
#